data_AF-A0AAD6RZK0-F1
#
_entry.id   AF-A0AAD6RZK0-F1
#
_cell.length_a   1.000
_cell.length_b   1.000
_cell.length_c   1.000
_cell.angle_alpha   90.00
_cell.angle_beta   90.00
_cell.angle_gamma   90.00
#
_symmetry.space_group_name_H-M   'P 1'
#
loop_
_entity.id
_entity.type
_entity.pdbx_description
1 polymer ?
#
loop_
_entity_poly.entity_id
_entity_poly.type
_entity_poly.pdbx_seq_one_letter_code
_entity_poly.pdbx_strand_id
1 'polypeptide(L)'
;MAISLALDSPPGWMTSRLPTLKRLLRLIRTHLGPTLISYRLAGKAGRLLNPKPSESSQRADDGLDDRDDFYIFEVEQTSFKVHHSLFSLKIRSPVDSSPTLDSLGDPITVVLSDTAENFRFFLWDLQAFPYELRQLRANDLNISHIVDRLLNITEMAIKHNLSVLETHALETLRNFVRSPYFCYASSEEYFRTLRIATVLTFTPNILLLDLSCRLVQQILRRREPGDPTLLSLAENDSRLQKIQGALYYCELIAMEEHFLDRAGTQPVFPRTMDVERRMRFLAAHISLSALSEHLCASAPALPSRGCRSHSTCQDTWVAVWTTAVAMSNTTWINSADVLGRLRAMMPLLKRMVSESPTISIDCSLAALEVTGALRDKVVDTLLNHFSFT
;
A
#
# COMPACT_ATOMS: atom_id res chain seq x y z
N MET A 1 19.31 28.38 -22.10
CA MET A 1 18.13 28.85 -21.34
C MET A 1 17.68 27.67 -20.49
N ALA A 2 18.28 27.55 -19.30
CA ALA A 2 18.10 26.42 -18.39
C ALA A 2 17.77 27.03 -17.02
N ILE A 3 16.65 26.65 -16.43
CA ILE A 3 16.22 27.13 -15.12
C ILE A 3 16.44 26.01 -14.12
N SER A 4 17.39 26.28 -13.23
CA SER A 4 17.71 25.58 -12.00
C SER A 4 16.62 25.86 -10.96
N LEU A 5 16.07 24.81 -10.34
CA LEU A 5 15.35 24.91 -9.08
C LEU A 5 15.95 23.90 -8.11
N ALA A 6 16.93 24.38 -7.35
CA ALA A 6 17.36 23.78 -6.10
C ALA A 6 16.33 24.13 -5.02
N LEU A 7 15.83 23.11 -4.32
CA LEU A 7 15.04 23.28 -3.11
C LEU A 7 15.92 22.93 -1.90
N ASP A 8 16.05 23.91 -1.02
CA ASP A 8 16.67 23.81 0.30
C ASP A 8 16.00 22.72 1.16
N SER A 9 16.83 21.88 1.79
CA SER A 9 16.44 21.01 2.90
C SER A 9 17.53 21.08 3.98
N PRO A 10 17.20 21.24 5.27
CA PRO A 10 18.21 21.30 6.32
C PRO A 10 18.78 19.91 6.65
N PRO A 11 20.12 19.77 6.83
CA PRO A 11 20.76 18.50 7.21
C PRO A 11 20.77 18.36 8.73
N GLY A 12 20.22 17.28 9.28
CA GLY A 12 20.38 17.02 10.72
C GLY A 12 19.53 15.92 11.37
N TRP A 13 18.56 15.33 10.68
CA TRP A 13 17.53 14.51 11.32
C TRP A 13 17.76 12.99 11.33
N MET A 14 18.93 12.50 10.89
CA MET A 14 19.18 11.04 10.74
C MET A 14 20.14 10.39 11.76
N THR A 15 20.77 11.12 12.68
CA THR A 15 21.86 10.52 13.51
C THR A 15 21.41 9.86 14.82
N SER A 16 20.16 10.01 15.27
CA SER A 16 19.76 9.57 16.63
C SER A 16 19.15 8.17 16.76
N ARG A 17 19.05 7.37 15.68
CA ARG A 17 18.44 6.01 15.74
C ARG A 17 19.38 4.83 15.44
N LEU A 18 20.67 5.09 15.22
CA LEU A 18 21.70 4.06 14.93
C LEU A 18 22.00 3.07 16.08
N PRO A 19 21.94 3.44 17.38
CA PRO A 19 22.29 2.49 18.46
C PRO A 19 21.25 1.38 18.65
N THR A 20 19.97 1.67 18.38
CA THR A 20 18.84 0.75 18.61
C THR A 20 18.76 -0.32 17.52
N LEU A 21 19.15 0.01 16.29
CA LEU A 21 19.16 -0.93 15.15
C LEU A 21 20.25 -2.01 15.29
N LYS A 22 21.43 -1.64 15.82
CA LYS A 22 22.53 -2.59 16.08
C LYS A 22 22.20 -3.60 17.19
N ARG A 23 21.34 -3.23 18.15
CA ARG A 23 20.86 -4.13 19.22
C ARG A 23 19.81 -5.11 18.70
N LEU A 24 18.93 -4.65 17.81
CA LEU A 24 17.91 -5.49 17.15
C LEU A 24 18.56 -6.52 16.19
N LEU A 25 19.57 -6.12 15.42
CA LEU A 25 20.28 -7.00 14.49
C LEU A 25 21.14 -8.07 15.19
N ARG A 26 21.58 -7.85 16.44
CA ARG A 26 22.24 -8.88 17.25
C ARG A 26 21.26 -9.92 17.79
N LEU A 27 20.05 -9.51 18.17
CA LEU A 27 18.98 -10.40 18.66
C LEU A 27 18.41 -11.31 17.56
N ILE A 28 18.33 -10.81 16.32
CA ILE A 28 17.89 -11.60 15.16
C ILE A 28 18.96 -12.66 14.78
N ARG A 29 20.25 -12.35 14.99
CA ARG A 29 21.36 -13.26 14.68
C ARG A 29 21.50 -14.42 15.67
N THR A 30 20.94 -14.31 16.88
CA THR A 30 21.02 -15.34 17.92
C THR A 30 19.82 -16.29 17.96
N HIS A 31 18.68 -15.92 17.36
CA HIS A 31 17.45 -16.74 17.40
C HIS A 31 17.16 -17.54 16.12
N LEU A 32 17.90 -17.31 15.04
CA LEU A 32 17.81 -18.11 13.82
C LEU A 32 19.05 -19.02 13.74
N GLY A 33 18.91 -20.25 14.23
CA GLY A 33 19.91 -21.31 14.11
C GLY A 33 20.18 -21.70 12.64
N PRO A 34 21.30 -22.39 12.37
CA PRO A 34 21.84 -22.53 11.04
C PRO A 34 21.19 -23.69 10.30
N THR A 35 20.11 -23.41 9.56
CA THR A 35 19.68 -24.28 8.44
C THR A 35 20.00 -23.54 7.15
N LEU A 36 21.29 -23.40 6.87
CA LEU A 36 21.80 -22.85 5.62
C LEU A 36 22.14 -24.01 4.68
N ILE A 37 21.31 -24.15 3.64
CA ILE A 37 21.64 -24.90 2.44
C ILE A 37 22.91 -24.27 1.85
N SER A 38 24.02 -25.00 1.89
CA SER A 38 25.29 -24.60 1.32
C SER A 38 25.31 -24.94 -0.17
N TYR A 39 25.33 -23.93 -1.04
CA TYR A 39 25.77 -24.12 -2.42
C TYR A 39 27.25 -23.74 -2.52
N ARG A 40 28.11 -24.75 -2.70
CA ARG A 40 29.51 -24.57 -3.09
C ARG A 40 29.55 -24.20 -4.58
N LEU A 41 30.03 -23.01 -4.88
CA LEU A 41 30.43 -22.59 -6.23
C LEU A 41 31.75 -23.27 -6.60
N ALA A 42 31.74 -24.15 -7.59
CA ALA A 42 32.93 -24.57 -8.32
C ALA A 42 32.87 -23.97 -9.72
N GLY A 43 33.55 -22.84 -9.92
CA GLY A 43 33.82 -22.30 -11.24
C GLY A 43 35.08 -22.92 -11.83
N LYS A 44 34.97 -23.44 -13.07
CA LYS A 44 36.12 -23.54 -13.98
C LYS A 44 35.65 -23.52 -15.43
N ALA A 45 36.13 -22.51 -16.14
CA ALA A 45 36.07 -22.36 -17.58
C ALA A 45 36.93 -23.42 -18.29
N GLY A 46 36.52 -23.88 -19.47
CA GLY A 46 37.39 -24.66 -20.35
C GLY A 46 36.72 -25.38 -21.52
N ARG A 47 36.89 -24.79 -22.72
CA ARG A 47 37.14 -25.41 -24.05
C ARG A 47 36.20 -26.49 -24.61
N LEU A 48 35.68 -26.15 -25.79
CA LEU A 48 35.27 -27.05 -26.88
C LEU A 48 36.33 -28.10 -27.19
N LEU A 49 35.97 -29.39 -27.13
CA LEU A 49 36.53 -30.49 -27.94
C LEU A 49 35.51 -31.65 -27.98
N ASN A 50 35.20 -32.12 -29.19
CA ASN A 50 34.50 -33.38 -29.45
C ASN A 50 35.32 -34.59 -28.95
N PRO A 51 34.65 -35.68 -28.53
CA PRO A 51 35.15 -37.00 -28.88
C PRO A 51 34.07 -37.97 -29.42
N LYS A 52 34.58 -38.90 -30.24
CA LYS A 52 33.93 -40.07 -30.84
C LYS A 52 33.45 -41.10 -29.80
N PRO A 53 32.60 -42.07 -30.21
CA PRO A 53 32.04 -43.09 -29.33
C PRO A 53 32.93 -44.33 -29.24
N SER A 54 33.02 -44.93 -28.04
CA SER A 54 33.20 -46.38 -27.85
C SER A 54 32.99 -46.79 -26.39
N GLU A 55 32.03 -47.69 -26.21
CA GLU A 55 32.07 -48.94 -25.43
C GLU A 55 32.15 -48.94 -23.87
N SER A 56 31.04 -49.47 -23.33
CA SER A 56 30.87 -50.46 -22.26
C SER A 56 31.64 -50.32 -20.94
N SER A 57 30.90 -49.96 -19.89
CA SER A 57 31.15 -50.51 -18.56
C SER A 57 29.87 -50.55 -17.74
N GLN A 58 29.39 -51.78 -17.49
CA GLN A 58 28.31 -52.12 -16.57
C GLN A 58 28.67 -51.70 -15.14
N ARG A 59 27.81 -50.93 -14.48
CA ARG A 59 27.81 -50.79 -13.01
C ARG A 59 26.38 -50.67 -12.47
N ALA A 60 26.08 -51.63 -11.59
CA ALA A 60 25.18 -51.60 -10.45
C ALA A 60 23.87 -50.81 -10.61
N ASP A 61 22.83 -51.58 -10.89
CA ASP A 61 21.41 -51.30 -10.77
C ASP A 61 21.06 -51.11 -9.28
N ASP A 62 21.26 -49.90 -8.76
CA ASP A 62 20.72 -49.44 -7.48
C ASP A 62 19.43 -48.67 -7.81
N GLY A 63 18.33 -49.43 -7.91
CA GLY A 63 16.98 -48.95 -8.24
C GLY A 63 16.41 -48.06 -7.13
N LEU A 64 17.01 -46.89 -6.93
CA LEU A 64 16.32 -45.73 -6.40
C LEU A 64 15.23 -45.40 -7.43
N ASP A 65 14.00 -45.75 -7.08
CA ASP A 65 12.78 -45.41 -7.80
C ASP A 65 12.74 -43.87 -7.92
N ASP A 66 13.40 -43.35 -8.96
CA ASP A 66 13.49 -41.94 -9.36
C ASP A 66 12.13 -41.54 -9.94
N ARG A 67 11.07 -41.77 -9.14
CA ARG A 67 9.76 -41.18 -9.35
C ARG A 67 9.94 -39.71 -9.09
N ASP A 68 10.46 -39.03 -10.09
CA ASP A 68 10.53 -37.61 -10.08
C ASP A 68 9.09 -37.07 -9.91
N ASP A 69 8.78 -36.53 -8.75
CA ASP A 69 7.49 -35.92 -8.45
C ASP A 69 7.35 -34.64 -9.30
N PHE A 70 6.64 -34.73 -10.42
CA PHE A 70 6.33 -33.59 -11.28
C PHE A 70 4.83 -33.41 -11.42
N TYR A 71 4.40 -32.15 -11.45
CA TYR A 71 3.09 -31.76 -11.96
C TYR A 71 3.16 -31.54 -13.47
N ILE A 72 2.13 -31.98 -14.19
CA ILE A 72 1.96 -31.64 -15.62
C ILE A 72 0.83 -30.62 -15.72
N PHE A 73 1.16 -29.41 -16.13
CA PHE A 73 0.15 -28.40 -16.42
C PHE A 73 -0.14 -28.39 -17.92
N GLU A 74 -1.40 -28.54 -18.31
CA GLU A 74 -1.84 -28.44 -19.70
C GLU A 74 -2.46 -27.07 -19.95
N VAL A 75 -1.88 -26.31 -20.88
CA VAL A 75 -2.24 -24.93 -21.20
C VAL A 75 -2.22 -24.76 -22.72
N GLU A 76 -3.36 -24.48 -23.36
CA GLU A 76 -3.48 -24.37 -24.83
C GLU A 76 -2.76 -25.51 -25.60
N GLN A 77 -2.96 -26.76 -25.21
CA GLN A 77 -2.32 -27.95 -25.82
C GLN A 77 -0.79 -28.06 -25.57
N THR A 78 -0.21 -27.15 -24.79
CA THR A 78 1.19 -27.25 -24.36
C THR A 78 1.25 -27.85 -22.96
N SER A 79 2.06 -28.89 -22.78
CA SER A 79 2.31 -29.49 -21.47
C SER A 79 3.57 -28.89 -20.84
N PHE A 80 3.43 -28.44 -19.59
CA PHE A 80 4.52 -27.89 -18.79
C PHE A 80 4.80 -28.84 -17.62
N LYS A 81 6.00 -29.41 -17.61
CA LYS A 81 6.47 -30.29 -16.54
C LYS A 81 7.15 -29.46 -15.46
N VAL A 82 6.57 -29.40 -14.26
CA VAL A 82 7.09 -28.58 -13.15
C VAL A 82 7.34 -29.43 -11.92
N HIS A 83 8.55 -29.32 -11.37
CA HIS A 83 8.98 -30.14 -10.25
C HIS A 83 8.15 -29.84 -9.01
N HIS A 84 7.76 -30.89 -8.27
CA HIS A 84 6.96 -30.76 -7.06
C HIS A 84 7.63 -29.84 -6.05
N SER A 85 8.97 -29.75 -5.98
CA SER A 85 9.68 -28.78 -5.10
C SER A 85 9.30 -27.31 -5.31
N LEU A 86 8.92 -26.92 -6.54
CA LEU A 86 8.46 -25.55 -6.83
C LEU A 86 7.05 -25.31 -6.29
N PHE A 87 6.28 -26.38 -6.07
CA PHE A 87 4.89 -26.37 -5.63
C PHE A 87 4.63 -27.25 -4.39
N SER A 88 5.67 -27.58 -3.60
CA SER A 88 5.65 -28.58 -2.49
C SER A 88 4.84 -28.14 -1.26
N LEU A 89 3.87 -27.29 -1.52
CA LEU A 89 3.29 -26.35 -0.62
C LEU A 89 1.81 -26.32 -1.06
N LYS A 90 1.14 -27.41 -0.66
CA LYS A 90 -0.30 -27.68 -0.70
C LYS A 90 -1.07 -26.86 -1.74
N ILE A 91 -1.03 -27.26 -3.00
CA ILE A 91 -2.08 -26.90 -3.95
C ILE A 91 -3.39 -27.42 -3.34
N ARG A 92 -4.34 -26.53 -3.05
CA ARG A 92 -5.71 -26.97 -2.74
C ARG A 92 -6.20 -27.64 -4.02
N SER A 93 -6.49 -28.94 -3.97
CA SER A 93 -7.10 -29.67 -5.10
C SER A 93 -8.25 -28.80 -5.63
N PRO A 94 -8.24 -28.37 -6.91
CA PRO A 94 -9.20 -27.38 -7.41
C PRO A 94 -10.65 -27.88 -7.45
N VAL A 95 -10.91 -29.14 -7.09
CA VAL A 95 -12.22 -29.77 -7.24
C VAL A 95 -12.43 -30.80 -6.14
N ASP A 96 -13.60 -30.79 -5.52
CA ASP A 96 -14.17 -31.85 -4.64
C ASP A 96 -14.33 -33.20 -5.37
N SER A 97 -13.81 -33.34 -6.59
CA SER A 97 -13.53 -34.64 -7.18
C SER A 97 -12.34 -35.23 -6.44
N SER A 98 -12.63 -35.87 -5.31
CA SER A 98 -11.81 -36.95 -4.77
C SER A 98 -11.15 -37.68 -5.94
N PRO A 99 -9.82 -37.60 -6.13
CA PRO A 99 -9.17 -38.43 -7.12
C PRO A 99 -9.56 -39.86 -6.76
N THR A 100 -10.34 -40.51 -7.63
CA THR A 100 -10.56 -41.95 -7.54
C THR A 100 -9.19 -42.59 -7.50
N LEU A 101 -8.84 -43.11 -6.33
CA LEU A 101 -7.48 -43.44 -5.87
C LEU A 101 -6.82 -44.60 -6.66
N ASP A 102 -7.40 -44.99 -7.79
CA ASP A 102 -7.09 -46.25 -8.46
C ASP A 102 -6.09 -46.12 -9.63
N SER A 103 -5.66 -44.90 -10.01
CA SER A 103 -4.59 -44.71 -11.00
C SER A 103 -3.24 -44.41 -10.34
N LEU A 104 -2.65 -45.42 -9.69
CA LEU A 104 -1.44 -45.33 -8.86
C LEU A 104 -0.11 -45.07 -9.64
N GLY A 105 -0.19 -44.52 -10.86
CA GLY A 105 0.98 -44.34 -11.73
C GLY A 105 0.94 -43.16 -12.70
N ASP A 106 -0.19 -42.48 -12.86
CA ASP A 106 -0.27 -41.38 -13.83
C ASP A 106 0.03 -40.03 -13.17
N PRO A 107 0.83 -39.16 -13.82
CA PRO A 107 1.14 -37.83 -13.30
C PRO A 107 -0.13 -36.99 -13.13
N ILE A 108 -0.19 -36.18 -12.07
CA ILE A 108 -1.32 -35.28 -11.83
C ILE A 108 -1.30 -34.19 -12.90
N THR A 109 -2.29 -34.24 -13.80
CA THR A 109 -2.49 -33.24 -14.84
C THR A 109 -3.45 -32.15 -14.38
N VAL A 110 -3.03 -30.89 -14.46
CA VAL A 110 -3.85 -29.71 -14.13
C VAL A 110 -4.09 -28.91 -15.42
N VAL A 111 -5.33 -28.84 -15.87
CA VAL A 111 -5.70 -28.07 -17.07
C VAL A 111 -5.97 -26.62 -16.68
N LEU A 112 -5.28 -25.67 -17.31
CA LEU A 112 -5.47 -24.23 -17.10
C LEU A 112 -6.07 -23.56 -18.33
N SER A 113 -6.91 -22.56 -18.12
CA SER A 113 -7.56 -21.77 -19.17
C SER A 113 -6.69 -20.64 -19.74
N ASP A 114 -5.46 -20.50 -19.26
CA ASP A 114 -4.56 -19.41 -19.63
C ASP A 114 -3.87 -19.65 -20.97
N THR A 115 -3.21 -18.62 -21.49
CA THR A 115 -2.37 -18.82 -22.67
C THR A 115 -1.07 -19.51 -22.27
N ALA A 116 -0.52 -20.35 -23.15
CA ALA A 116 0.74 -21.04 -22.88
C ALA A 116 1.89 -20.05 -22.63
N GLU A 117 1.82 -18.88 -23.26
CA GLU A 117 2.80 -17.80 -23.08
C GLU A 117 2.70 -17.15 -21.70
N ASN A 118 1.49 -16.81 -21.24
CA ASN A 118 1.28 -16.24 -19.90
C ASN A 118 1.72 -17.21 -18.80
N PHE A 119 1.41 -18.50 -18.97
CA PHE A 119 1.84 -19.51 -18.01
C PHE A 119 3.38 -19.72 -18.04
N ARG A 120 4.01 -19.65 -19.22
CA ARG A 120 5.48 -19.70 -19.32
C ARG A 120 6.14 -18.52 -18.60
N PHE A 121 5.60 -17.31 -18.77
CA PHE A 121 6.09 -16.14 -18.03
C PHE A 121 5.92 -16.32 -16.54
N PHE A 122 4.75 -16.77 -16.09
CA PHE A 122 4.50 -17.08 -14.69
C PHE A 122 5.50 -18.09 -14.10
N LEU A 123 5.82 -19.17 -14.83
CA LEU A 123 6.81 -20.16 -14.37
C LEU A 123 8.22 -19.59 -14.29
N TRP A 124 8.63 -18.78 -15.28
CA TRP A 124 9.92 -18.10 -15.23
C TRP A 124 9.96 -17.15 -14.03
N ASP A 125 8.90 -16.37 -13.86
CA ASP A 125 8.70 -15.46 -12.74
C ASP A 125 8.90 -16.17 -11.42
N LEU A 126 8.19 -17.28 -11.20
CA LEU A 126 8.31 -18.08 -9.98
C LEU A 126 9.75 -18.50 -9.66
N GLN A 127 10.54 -18.84 -10.68
CA GLN A 127 11.93 -19.25 -10.51
C GLN A 127 12.88 -18.07 -10.24
N ALA A 128 12.65 -16.92 -10.88
CA ALA A 128 13.53 -15.76 -10.76
C ALA A 128 13.21 -14.88 -9.52
N PHE A 129 11.95 -14.91 -9.08
CA PHE A 129 11.37 -14.00 -8.10
C PHE A 129 12.13 -13.90 -6.76
N PRO A 130 12.60 -15.00 -6.12
CA PRO A 130 13.28 -14.90 -4.82
C PRO A 130 14.61 -14.15 -4.87
N TYR A 131 15.26 -14.09 -6.03
CA TYR A 131 16.51 -13.35 -6.22
C TYR A 131 16.24 -11.87 -6.53
N GLU A 132 15.25 -11.59 -7.36
CA GLU A 132 14.91 -10.23 -7.78
C GLU A 132 14.34 -9.39 -6.63
N LEU A 133 13.56 -10.00 -5.74
CA LEU A 133 13.13 -9.33 -4.51
C LEU A 133 14.30 -8.93 -3.60
N ARG A 134 15.40 -9.69 -3.62
CA ARG A 134 16.62 -9.31 -2.90
C ARG A 134 17.33 -8.16 -3.60
N GLN A 135 17.28 -8.10 -4.93
CA GLN A 135 17.85 -7.02 -5.71
C GLN A 135 17.05 -5.71 -5.64
N LEU A 136 15.74 -5.76 -5.39
CA LEU A 136 14.91 -4.56 -5.15
C LEU A 136 15.47 -3.66 -4.04
N ARG A 137 16.24 -4.21 -3.09
CA ARG A 137 16.89 -3.43 -2.03
C ARG A 137 18.14 -2.69 -2.49
N ALA A 138 18.67 -3.00 -3.67
CA ALA A 138 19.98 -2.55 -4.13
C ALA A 138 19.92 -1.51 -5.26
N ASN A 139 18.93 -1.56 -6.16
CA ASN A 139 18.88 -0.71 -7.36
C ASN A 139 17.48 -0.12 -7.60
N ASP A 140 17.39 1.22 -7.67
CA ASP A 140 16.12 1.96 -7.82
C ASP A 140 15.54 1.97 -9.25
N LEU A 141 16.34 1.66 -10.29
CA LEU A 141 15.98 1.93 -11.69
C LEU A 141 14.92 1.00 -12.30
N ASN A 142 14.61 -0.15 -11.69
CA ASN A 142 13.73 -1.18 -12.28
C ASN A 142 12.50 -1.50 -11.40
N ILE A 143 12.12 -0.63 -10.47
CA ILE A 143 11.09 -0.93 -9.48
C ILE A 143 9.72 -1.20 -10.14
N SER A 144 9.30 -0.37 -11.10
CA SER A 144 7.98 -0.53 -11.74
C SER A 144 7.85 -1.88 -12.47
N HIS A 145 8.88 -2.32 -13.20
CA HIS A 145 8.86 -3.64 -13.85
C HIS A 145 8.73 -4.80 -12.84
N ILE A 146 9.43 -4.69 -11.69
CA ILE A 146 9.36 -5.74 -10.66
C ILE A 146 7.99 -5.72 -9.96
N VAL A 147 7.39 -4.54 -9.78
CA VAL A 147 6.03 -4.40 -9.23
C VAL A 147 5.00 -4.99 -10.18
N ASP A 148 5.07 -4.68 -11.47
CA ASP A 148 4.19 -5.26 -12.48
C ASP A 148 4.29 -6.80 -12.48
N ARG A 149 5.51 -7.33 -12.47
CA ARG A 149 5.78 -8.77 -12.35
C ARG A 149 5.16 -9.38 -11.09
N LEU A 150 5.36 -8.74 -9.93
CA LEU A 150 4.76 -9.17 -8.66
C LEU A 150 3.22 -9.19 -8.73
N LEU A 151 2.60 -8.16 -9.33
CA LEU A 151 1.16 -8.10 -9.51
C LEU A 151 0.66 -9.22 -10.43
N ASN A 152 1.35 -9.48 -11.55
CA ASN A 152 1.05 -10.59 -12.46
C ASN A 152 1.10 -11.94 -11.75
N ILE A 153 2.18 -12.22 -11.00
CA ILE A 153 2.33 -13.46 -10.21
C ILE A 153 1.19 -13.59 -9.21
N THR A 154 0.84 -12.50 -8.52
CA THR A 154 -0.21 -12.51 -7.50
C THR A 154 -1.59 -12.79 -8.12
N GLU A 155 -1.91 -12.12 -9.22
CA GLU A 155 -3.18 -12.33 -9.94
C GLU A 155 -3.31 -13.77 -10.46
N MET A 156 -2.23 -14.34 -11.02
CA MET A 156 -2.20 -15.73 -11.46
C MET A 156 -2.32 -16.71 -10.28
N ALA A 157 -1.64 -16.44 -9.17
CA ALA A 157 -1.74 -17.27 -7.97
C ALA A 157 -3.17 -17.33 -7.44
N ILE A 158 -3.86 -16.19 -7.43
CA ILE A 158 -5.27 -16.08 -7.01
C ILE A 158 -6.18 -16.78 -7.99
N LYS A 159 -6.03 -16.52 -9.30
CA LYS A 159 -6.84 -17.12 -10.37
C LYS A 159 -6.81 -18.65 -10.31
N HIS A 160 -5.67 -19.23 -9.95
CA HIS A 160 -5.46 -20.67 -9.89
C HIS A 160 -5.51 -21.28 -8.48
N ASN A 161 -5.91 -20.50 -7.46
CA ASN A 161 -5.98 -20.96 -6.07
C ASN A 161 -4.67 -21.60 -5.55
N LEU A 162 -3.52 -21.06 -5.98
CA LEU A 162 -2.19 -21.51 -5.58
C LEU A 162 -1.84 -20.95 -4.19
N SER A 163 -2.49 -21.48 -3.15
CA SER A 163 -2.54 -20.91 -1.79
C SER A 163 -1.19 -20.49 -1.20
N VAL A 164 -0.12 -21.21 -1.52
CA VAL A 164 1.22 -20.88 -1.02
C VAL A 164 1.83 -19.72 -1.77
N LEU A 165 1.72 -19.76 -3.10
CA LEU A 165 2.21 -18.64 -3.90
C LEU A 165 1.40 -17.39 -3.59
N GLU A 166 0.10 -17.53 -3.39
CA GLU A 166 -0.78 -16.47 -2.90
C GLU A 166 -0.24 -15.90 -1.58
N THR A 167 0.03 -16.73 -0.58
CA THR A 167 0.59 -16.29 0.71
C THR A 167 1.92 -15.55 0.55
N HIS A 168 2.83 -16.08 -0.27
CA HIS A 168 4.15 -15.48 -0.49
C HIS A 168 4.09 -14.18 -1.28
N ALA A 169 3.31 -14.17 -2.36
CA ALA A 169 3.08 -13.01 -3.20
C ALA A 169 2.39 -11.90 -2.39
N LEU A 170 1.46 -12.26 -1.50
CA LEU A 170 0.79 -11.31 -0.62
C LEU A 170 1.69 -10.70 0.43
N GLU A 171 2.52 -11.50 1.09
CA GLU A 171 3.48 -10.96 2.04
C GLU A 171 4.47 -10.04 1.32
N THR A 172 4.87 -10.37 0.10
CA THR A 172 5.72 -9.51 -0.73
C THR A 172 5.02 -8.22 -1.13
N LEU A 173 3.76 -8.29 -1.60
CA LEU A 173 2.95 -7.14 -1.97
C LEU A 173 2.69 -6.23 -0.76
N ARG A 174 2.45 -6.81 0.41
CA ARG A 174 2.33 -6.05 1.67
C ARG A 174 3.62 -5.32 2.02
N ASN A 175 4.76 -5.97 1.85
CA ASN A 175 6.06 -5.33 2.05
C ASN A 175 6.30 -4.20 1.03
N PHE A 176 5.84 -4.37 -0.21
CA PHE A 176 5.85 -3.33 -1.23
C PHE A 176 4.96 -2.13 -0.85
N VAL A 177 3.69 -2.34 -0.45
CA VAL A 177 2.76 -1.28 -0.01
C VAL A 177 3.30 -0.51 1.21
N ARG A 178 4.07 -1.19 2.06
CA ARG A 178 4.74 -0.57 3.22
C ARG A 178 6.00 0.20 2.83
N SER A 179 6.58 -0.08 1.68
CA SER A 179 7.79 0.59 1.19
C SER A 179 7.51 2.06 0.82
N PRO A 180 8.52 2.95 0.89
CA PRO A 180 8.37 4.33 0.43
C PRO A 180 8.14 4.41 -1.09
N TYR A 181 8.54 3.38 -1.84
CA TYR A 181 8.38 3.31 -3.29
C TYR A 181 6.93 3.25 -3.73
N PHE A 182 6.06 2.72 -2.86
CA PHE A 182 4.64 2.67 -3.13
C PHE A 182 4.05 4.05 -3.45
N CYS A 183 4.57 5.14 -2.86
CA CYS A 183 4.10 6.51 -3.15
C CYS A 183 4.33 6.97 -4.61
N TYR A 184 5.24 6.30 -5.31
CA TYR A 184 5.63 6.58 -6.70
C TYR A 184 5.00 5.59 -7.69
N ALA A 185 4.23 4.62 -7.20
CA ALA A 185 3.53 3.68 -8.06
C ALA A 185 2.55 4.41 -8.99
N SER A 186 2.31 3.84 -10.17
CA SER A 186 1.37 4.34 -11.16
C SER A 186 -0.08 4.18 -10.69
N SER A 187 -1.03 4.89 -11.31
CA SER A 187 -2.46 4.70 -11.02
C SER A 187 -2.92 3.26 -11.28
N GLU A 188 -2.38 2.65 -12.33
CA GLU A 188 -2.62 1.25 -12.69
C GLU A 188 -2.11 0.29 -11.63
N GLU A 189 -0.90 0.49 -11.11
CA GLU A 189 -0.32 -0.32 -10.03
C GLU A 189 -1.16 -0.22 -8.75
N TYR A 190 -1.68 0.97 -8.40
CA TYR A 190 -2.61 1.12 -7.27
C TYR A 190 -3.91 0.37 -7.50
N PHE A 191 -4.51 0.54 -8.68
CA PHE A 191 -5.77 -0.08 -9.03
C PHE A 191 -5.66 -1.61 -8.96
N ARG A 192 -4.62 -2.19 -9.56
CA ARG A 192 -4.38 -3.64 -9.53
C ARG A 192 -4.10 -4.15 -8.13
N THR A 193 -3.27 -3.46 -7.36
CA THR A 193 -3.01 -3.80 -5.95
C THR A 193 -4.30 -3.80 -5.12
N LEU A 194 -5.16 -2.80 -5.33
CA LEU A 194 -6.44 -2.69 -4.64
C LEU A 194 -7.40 -3.79 -5.05
N ARG A 195 -7.51 -4.09 -6.36
CA ARG A 195 -8.31 -5.19 -6.88
C ARG A 195 -7.88 -6.54 -6.31
N ILE A 196 -6.58 -6.79 -6.24
CA ILE A 196 -6.04 -7.99 -5.58
C ILE A 196 -6.49 -8.04 -4.11
N ALA A 197 -6.32 -6.93 -3.38
CA ALA A 197 -6.69 -6.85 -1.97
C ALA A 197 -8.20 -7.01 -1.72
N THR A 198 -9.07 -6.63 -2.65
CA THR A 198 -10.52 -6.83 -2.52
C THR A 198 -10.96 -8.26 -2.82
N VAL A 199 -10.34 -8.93 -3.80
CA VAL A 199 -10.64 -10.34 -4.14
C VAL A 199 -10.26 -11.30 -3.00
N LEU A 200 -9.21 -10.97 -2.26
CA LEU A 200 -8.70 -11.80 -1.17
C LEU A 200 -9.54 -11.66 0.10
N THR A 201 -10.61 -12.45 0.17
CA THR A 201 -11.57 -12.45 1.29
C THR A 201 -11.13 -13.28 2.49
N PHE A 202 -10.17 -14.21 2.32
CA PHE A 202 -9.90 -15.28 3.29
C PHE A 202 -8.88 -14.96 4.39
N THR A 203 -8.15 -13.86 4.31
CA THR A 203 -7.20 -13.41 5.34
C THR A 203 -7.72 -12.16 6.06
N PRO A 204 -7.40 -11.96 7.36
CA PRO A 204 -7.70 -10.69 8.02
C PRO A 204 -7.14 -9.57 7.14
N ASN A 205 -8.00 -8.62 6.78
CA ASN A 205 -7.86 -7.54 5.79
C ASN A 205 -6.71 -6.55 6.09
N ILE A 206 -5.55 -7.01 6.54
CA ILE A 206 -4.43 -6.17 6.93
C ILE A 206 -3.79 -5.54 5.69
N LEU A 207 -3.72 -6.26 4.56
CA LEU A 207 -3.27 -5.68 3.29
C LEU A 207 -4.21 -4.56 2.86
N LEU A 208 -5.52 -4.82 2.83
CA LEU A 208 -6.52 -3.83 2.44
C LEU A 208 -6.51 -2.61 3.36
N LEU A 209 -6.33 -2.81 4.67
CA LEU A 209 -6.21 -1.73 5.65
C LEU A 209 -4.94 -0.90 5.44
N ASP A 210 -3.77 -1.55 5.37
CA ASP A 210 -2.48 -0.89 5.13
C ASP A 210 -2.53 -0.09 3.81
N LEU A 211 -3.09 -0.70 2.76
CA LEU A 211 -3.28 -0.11 1.45
C LEU A 211 -4.24 1.07 1.47
N SER A 212 -5.40 0.93 2.13
CA SER A 212 -6.39 2.01 2.24
C SER A 212 -5.81 3.22 2.95
N CYS A 213 -5.08 3.01 4.06
CA CYS A 213 -4.41 4.10 4.76
C CYS A 213 -3.37 4.81 3.87
N ARG A 214 -2.55 4.06 3.12
CA ARG A 214 -1.55 4.60 2.20
C ARG A 214 -2.18 5.38 1.05
N LEU A 215 -3.17 4.80 0.38
CA LEU A 215 -3.85 5.40 -0.76
C LEU A 215 -4.59 6.67 -0.35
N VAL A 216 -5.31 6.67 0.78
CA VAL A 216 -5.99 7.87 1.30
C VAL A 216 -4.99 8.99 1.56
N GLN A 217 -3.87 8.70 2.24
CA GLN A 217 -2.81 9.69 2.46
C GLN A 217 -2.26 10.26 1.14
N GLN A 218 -2.13 9.41 0.12
CA GLN A 218 -1.62 9.82 -1.17
C GLN A 218 -2.62 10.66 -1.97
N ILE A 219 -3.88 10.23 -2.05
CA ILE A 219 -4.97 10.95 -2.71
C ILE A 219 -5.06 12.37 -2.13
N LEU A 220 -5.16 12.47 -0.80
CA LEU A 220 -5.24 13.74 -0.08
C LEU A 220 -3.96 14.59 -0.21
N ARG A 221 -2.79 13.96 -0.44
CA ARG A 221 -1.53 14.66 -0.64
C ARG A 221 -1.42 15.26 -2.05
N ARG A 222 -1.83 14.53 -3.08
CA ARG A 222 -1.72 14.96 -4.49
C ARG A 222 -2.78 15.99 -4.87
N ARG A 223 -3.97 15.94 -4.25
CA ARG A 223 -5.14 16.77 -4.63
C ARG A 223 -5.55 16.64 -6.11
N GLU A 224 -5.08 15.60 -6.79
CA GLU A 224 -5.47 15.37 -8.17
C GLU A 224 -6.89 14.79 -8.20
N PRO A 225 -7.73 15.18 -9.18
CA PRO A 225 -9.01 14.52 -9.39
C PRO A 225 -8.76 13.02 -9.59
N GLY A 226 -9.51 12.21 -8.84
CA GLY A 226 -9.29 10.77 -8.79
C GLY A 226 -9.42 10.10 -10.15
N ASP A 227 -8.65 9.02 -10.35
CA ASP A 227 -8.82 8.12 -11.49
C ASP A 227 -10.26 7.56 -11.49
N PRO A 228 -11.05 7.70 -12.57
CA PRO A 228 -12.42 7.21 -12.63
C PRO A 228 -12.52 5.69 -12.42
N THR A 229 -11.47 4.93 -12.77
CA THR A 229 -11.43 3.48 -12.53
C THR A 229 -11.31 3.17 -11.03
N LEU A 230 -10.50 3.93 -10.31
CA LEU A 230 -10.35 3.80 -8.86
C LEU A 230 -11.65 4.19 -8.14
N LEU A 231 -12.33 5.24 -8.61
CA LEU A 231 -13.61 5.66 -8.05
C LEU A 231 -14.68 4.58 -8.24
N SER A 232 -14.83 4.04 -9.45
CA SER A 232 -15.82 2.99 -9.71
C SER A 232 -15.54 1.73 -8.89
N LEU A 233 -14.27 1.35 -8.68
CA LEU A 233 -13.91 0.25 -7.78
C LEU A 233 -14.32 0.54 -6.32
N ALA A 234 -14.09 1.76 -5.84
CA ALA A 234 -14.42 2.16 -4.47
C ALA A 234 -15.94 2.26 -4.23
N GLU A 235 -16.71 2.68 -5.23
CA GLU A 235 -18.18 2.73 -5.18
C GLU A 235 -18.81 1.33 -5.12
N ASN A 236 -18.16 0.34 -5.74
CA ASN A 236 -18.66 -1.03 -5.80
C ASN A 236 -18.31 -1.87 -4.56
N ASP A 237 -17.39 -1.43 -3.70
CA ASP A 237 -16.95 -2.18 -2.52
C ASP A 237 -17.04 -1.36 -1.23
N SER A 238 -18.01 -1.71 -0.37
CA SER A 238 -18.23 -1.05 0.93
C SER A 238 -17.00 -1.04 1.87
N ARG A 239 -16.01 -1.91 1.66
CA ARG A 239 -14.76 -1.88 2.44
C ARG A 239 -13.84 -0.71 2.06
N LEU A 240 -14.10 -0.09 0.91
CA LEU A 240 -13.31 1.01 0.35
C LEU A 240 -13.89 2.41 0.66
N GLN A 241 -14.84 2.51 1.59
CA GLN A 241 -15.50 3.78 1.95
C GLN A 241 -14.53 4.91 2.29
N LYS A 242 -13.40 4.61 2.96
CA LYS A 242 -12.38 5.63 3.27
C LYS A 242 -11.71 6.19 2.01
N ILE A 243 -11.42 5.32 1.04
CA ILE A 243 -10.86 5.73 -0.26
C ILE A 243 -11.91 6.52 -1.04
N GLN A 244 -13.15 6.03 -1.09
CA GLN A 244 -14.27 6.73 -1.74
C GLN A 244 -14.47 8.15 -1.18
N GLY A 245 -14.52 8.29 0.15
CA GLY A 245 -14.65 9.59 0.81
C GLY A 245 -13.49 10.54 0.50
N ALA A 246 -12.25 10.02 0.43
CA ALA A 246 -11.08 10.81 0.03
C ALA A 246 -11.13 11.25 -1.43
N LEU A 247 -11.58 10.40 -2.36
CA LEU A 247 -11.74 10.74 -3.77
C LEU A 247 -12.81 11.82 -3.96
N TYR A 248 -13.99 11.66 -3.34
CA TYR A 248 -15.04 12.68 -3.37
C TYR A 248 -14.59 14.00 -2.74
N TYR A 249 -13.84 13.95 -1.63
CA TYR A 249 -13.27 15.15 -1.04
C TYR A 249 -12.33 15.86 -2.02
N CYS A 250 -11.38 15.15 -2.64
CA CYS A 250 -10.47 15.74 -3.62
C CYS A 250 -11.21 16.32 -4.84
N GLU A 251 -12.25 15.65 -5.34
CA GLU A 251 -13.09 16.18 -6.42
C GLU A 251 -13.83 17.47 -6.00
N LEU A 252 -14.36 17.52 -4.76
CA LEU A 252 -15.01 18.73 -4.23
C LEU A 252 -14.02 19.91 -4.17
N ILE A 253 -12.83 19.68 -3.61
CA ILE A 253 -11.81 20.74 -3.49
C ILE A 253 -11.32 21.19 -4.87
N ALA A 254 -11.09 20.26 -5.80
CA ALA A 254 -10.68 20.60 -7.17
C ALA A 254 -11.75 21.45 -7.88
N MET A 255 -13.03 21.15 -7.69
CA MET A 255 -14.11 22.00 -8.21
C MET A 255 -14.02 23.41 -7.64
N GLU A 256 -13.90 23.56 -6.32
CA GLU A 256 -13.82 24.90 -5.70
C GLU A 256 -12.59 25.70 -6.14
N GLU A 257 -11.42 25.07 -6.28
CA GLU A 257 -10.18 25.72 -6.74
C GLU A 257 -10.35 26.34 -8.13
N HIS A 258 -11.14 25.73 -9.02
CA HIS A 258 -11.43 26.29 -10.35
C HIS A 258 -12.37 27.51 -10.35
N PHE A 259 -13.07 27.80 -9.24
CA PHE A 259 -14.07 28.87 -9.17
C PHE A 259 -13.71 30.05 -8.27
N LEU A 260 -12.53 30.02 -7.63
CA LEU A 260 -12.03 31.09 -6.77
C LEU A 260 -11.88 32.46 -7.48
N ASP A 261 -11.88 32.49 -8.82
CA ASP A 261 -11.89 33.74 -9.60
C ASP A 261 -13.23 34.51 -9.53
N ARG A 262 -14.29 33.90 -9.00
CA ARG A 262 -15.59 34.56 -8.83
C ARG A 262 -15.87 34.73 -7.34
N ALA A 263 -16.19 35.96 -6.92
CA ALA A 263 -16.49 36.34 -5.53
C ALA A 263 -17.75 35.69 -4.92
N GLY A 264 -18.19 34.52 -5.40
CA GLY A 264 -19.33 33.79 -4.90
C GLY A 264 -18.95 32.86 -3.75
N THR A 265 -19.81 32.77 -2.75
CA THR A 265 -19.70 31.85 -1.61
C THR A 265 -20.24 30.45 -1.91
N GLN A 266 -20.79 30.22 -3.10
CA GLN A 266 -21.39 28.94 -3.48
C GLN A 266 -20.52 28.16 -4.46
N PRO A 267 -20.35 26.83 -4.26
CA PRO A 267 -19.67 25.99 -5.20
C PRO A 267 -20.44 25.94 -6.52
N VAL A 268 -19.72 26.08 -7.63
CA VAL A 268 -20.30 25.92 -8.98
C VAL A 268 -20.03 24.50 -9.43
N PHE A 269 -21.08 23.76 -9.78
CA PHE A 269 -20.95 22.38 -10.25
C PHE A 269 -21.01 22.28 -11.78
N PRO A 270 -20.25 21.37 -12.41
CA PRO A 270 -20.39 21.09 -13.83
C PRO A 270 -21.84 20.77 -14.22
N ARG A 271 -22.28 21.28 -15.38
CA ARG A 271 -23.62 20.98 -15.90
C ARG A 271 -23.80 19.52 -16.30
N THR A 272 -22.69 18.84 -16.61
CA THR A 272 -22.63 17.41 -16.94
C THR A 272 -22.81 16.51 -15.71
N MET A 273 -22.66 17.05 -14.50
CA MET A 273 -22.90 16.30 -13.27
C MET A 273 -24.39 16.03 -13.10
N ASP A 274 -24.75 14.77 -12.82
CA ASP A 274 -26.12 14.38 -12.55
C ASP A 274 -26.66 15.09 -11.29
N VAL A 275 -27.99 15.19 -11.20
CA VAL A 275 -28.65 15.94 -10.12
C VAL A 275 -28.34 15.33 -8.75
N GLU A 276 -28.28 14.01 -8.66
CA GLU A 276 -28.07 13.30 -7.39
C GLU A 276 -26.65 13.54 -6.86
N ARG A 277 -25.64 13.35 -7.71
CA ARG A 277 -24.24 13.66 -7.38
C ARG A 277 -24.09 15.14 -7.03
N ARG A 278 -24.71 16.05 -7.78
CA ARG A 278 -24.69 17.49 -7.44
C ARG A 278 -25.24 17.77 -6.04
N MET A 279 -26.38 17.15 -5.68
CA MET A 279 -26.96 17.28 -4.35
C MET A 279 -26.04 16.72 -3.26
N ARG A 280 -25.41 15.56 -3.49
CA ARG A 280 -24.43 14.96 -2.55
C ARG A 280 -23.23 15.87 -2.31
N PHE A 281 -22.66 16.46 -3.36
CA PHE A 281 -21.52 17.37 -3.23
C PHE A 281 -21.90 18.70 -2.59
N LEU A 282 -23.10 19.23 -2.85
CA LEU A 282 -23.61 20.41 -2.17
C LEU A 282 -23.81 20.16 -0.66
N ALA A 283 -24.41 19.02 -0.30
CA ALA A 283 -24.56 18.62 1.10
C ALA A 283 -23.19 18.49 1.79
N ALA A 284 -22.21 17.87 1.13
CA ALA A 284 -20.85 17.76 1.63
C ALA A 284 -20.18 19.12 1.84
N HIS A 285 -20.32 20.05 0.88
CA HIS A 285 -19.79 21.40 1.00
C HIS A 285 -20.34 22.14 2.24
N ILE A 286 -21.66 22.09 2.44
CA ILE A 286 -22.32 22.73 3.59
C ILE A 286 -21.83 22.08 4.89
N SER A 287 -21.83 20.75 4.96
CA SER A 287 -21.44 19.99 6.14
C SER A 287 -19.97 20.22 6.53
N LEU A 288 -19.06 20.19 5.55
CA LEU A 288 -17.63 20.44 5.76
C LEU A 288 -17.35 21.90 6.11
N SER A 289 -18.06 22.86 5.52
CA SER A 289 -17.95 24.28 5.89
C SER A 289 -18.38 24.50 7.34
N ALA A 290 -19.51 23.92 7.77
CA ALA A 290 -19.95 23.99 9.17
C ALA A 290 -18.95 23.33 10.13
N LEU A 291 -18.36 22.20 9.75
CA LEU A 291 -17.28 21.56 10.51
C LEU A 291 -16.05 22.47 10.62
N SER A 292 -15.65 23.12 9.52
CA SER A 292 -14.55 24.09 9.47
C SER A 292 -14.78 25.24 10.45
N GLU A 293 -15.97 25.84 10.44
CA GLU A 293 -16.37 26.91 11.36
C GLU A 293 -16.33 26.45 12.82
N HIS A 294 -16.86 25.25 13.11
CA HIS A 294 -16.81 24.67 14.45
C HIS A 294 -15.38 24.48 14.95
N LEU A 295 -14.49 23.96 14.10
CA LEU A 295 -13.06 23.81 14.42
C LEU A 295 -12.36 25.15 14.61
N CYS A 296 -12.77 26.19 13.88
CA CYS A 296 -12.25 27.54 14.07
C CYS A 296 -12.70 28.15 15.40
N ALA A 297 -13.92 27.84 15.85
CA ALA A 297 -14.51 28.36 17.09
C ALA A 297 -14.08 27.60 18.35
N SER A 298 -13.76 26.30 18.25
CA SER A 298 -13.51 25.44 19.40
C SER A 298 -12.22 24.64 19.26
N ALA A 299 -11.26 24.89 20.14
CA ALA A 299 -10.05 24.08 20.26
C ALA A 299 -10.39 22.66 20.78
N PRO A 300 -9.70 21.61 20.33
CA PRO A 300 -9.85 20.27 20.91
C PRO A 300 -9.45 20.23 22.38
N ALA A 301 -10.17 19.47 23.20
CA ALA A 301 -9.85 19.33 24.63
C ALA A 301 -8.55 18.52 24.85
N LEU A 302 -7.68 18.97 25.76
CA LEU A 302 -6.47 18.25 26.12
C LEU A 302 -6.77 17.14 27.14
N PRO A 303 -6.26 15.91 26.94
CA PRO A 303 -6.34 14.87 27.95
C PRO A 303 -5.46 15.22 29.15
N SER A 304 -5.98 15.02 30.37
CA SER A 304 -5.20 15.19 31.61
C SER A 304 -4.24 14.02 31.78
N ARG A 305 -2.95 14.22 31.50
CA ARG A 305 -1.88 13.21 31.65
C ARG A 305 -0.98 13.50 32.86
N GLY A 306 -1.58 13.83 34.00
CA GLY A 306 -0.83 14.09 35.25
C GLY A 306 -0.14 15.46 35.32
N CYS A 307 -0.54 16.41 34.46
CA CYS A 307 -0.07 17.79 34.51
C CYS A 307 -0.57 18.48 35.79
N ARG A 308 0.34 19.12 36.55
CA ARG A 308 0.02 19.83 37.80
C ARG A 308 -0.86 21.07 37.59
N SER A 309 -0.73 21.71 36.42
CA SER A 309 -1.45 22.93 36.05
C SER A 309 -2.20 22.73 34.74
N HIS A 310 -2.99 21.65 34.65
CA HIS A 310 -3.69 21.26 33.42
C HIS A 310 -4.65 22.34 32.90
N SER A 311 -5.33 23.07 33.79
CA SER A 311 -6.19 24.20 33.42
C SER A 311 -5.41 25.29 32.68
N THR A 312 -4.26 25.72 33.22
CA THR A 312 -3.39 26.71 32.58
C THR A 312 -2.86 26.21 31.22
N CYS A 313 -2.53 24.93 31.11
CA CYS A 313 -2.15 24.31 29.84
C CYS A 313 -3.30 24.32 28.83
N GLN A 314 -4.52 24.03 29.27
CA GLN A 314 -5.73 24.07 28.45
C GLN A 314 -6.02 25.50 27.95
N ASP A 315 -5.92 26.51 28.82
CA ASP A 315 -6.14 27.91 28.45
C ASP A 315 -5.08 28.39 27.44
N THR A 316 -3.81 28.02 27.69
CA THR A 316 -2.70 28.29 26.76
C THR A 316 -2.96 27.63 25.40
N TRP A 317 -3.43 26.38 25.40
CA TRP A 317 -3.74 25.66 24.17
C TRP A 317 -4.88 26.30 23.39
N VAL A 318 -5.95 26.72 24.05
CA VAL A 318 -7.06 27.45 23.41
C VAL A 318 -6.58 28.75 22.77
N ALA A 319 -5.70 29.49 23.45
CA ALA A 319 -5.08 30.71 22.90
C ALA A 319 -4.22 30.39 21.66
N VAL A 320 -3.33 29.39 21.75
CA VAL A 320 -2.47 28.97 20.64
C VAL A 320 -3.30 28.49 19.44
N TRP A 321 -4.35 27.70 19.69
CA TRP A 321 -5.27 27.24 18.65
C TRP A 321 -5.95 28.42 17.94
N THR A 322 -6.55 29.33 18.70
CA THR A 322 -7.25 30.51 18.16
C THR A 322 -6.32 31.37 17.30
N THR A 323 -5.09 31.60 17.76
CA THR A 323 -4.08 32.33 16.97
C THR A 323 -3.69 31.58 15.70
N ALA A 324 -3.46 30.26 15.78
CA ALA A 324 -3.13 29.46 14.60
C ALA A 324 -4.28 29.43 13.58
N VAL A 325 -5.53 29.35 14.02
CA VAL A 325 -6.72 29.47 13.18
C VAL A 325 -6.72 30.83 12.48
N ALA A 326 -6.56 31.93 13.21
CA ALA A 326 -6.55 33.28 12.63
C ALA A 326 -5.44 33.46 11.58
N MET A 327 -4.24 32.91 11.83
CA MET A 327 -3.14 32.90 10.86
C MET A 327 -3.39 31.98 9.66
N SER A 328 -4.13 30.89 9.84
CA SER A 328 -4.53 30.02 8.72
C SER A 328 -5.65 30.64 7.89
N ASN A 329 -6.52 31.45 8.49
CA ASN A 329 -7.62 32.14 7.80
C ASN A 329 -7.10 33.20 6.82
N THR A 330 -5.89 33.71 7.01
CA THR A 330 -5.26 34.61 6.02
C THR A 330 -4.80 33.87 4.76
N THR A 331 -4.77 32.54 4.80
CA THR A 331 -4.48 31.74 3.60
C THR A 331 -5.76 31.50 2.82
N TRP A 332 -5.66 31.53 1.50
CA TRP A 332 -6.74 31.34 0.53
C TRP A 332 -7.25 29.88 0.50
N ILE A 333 -7.54 29.31 1.67
CA ILE A 333 -8.07 27.96 1.82
C ILE A 333 -9.59 28.05 1.88
N ASN A 334 -10.26 27.33 0.99
CA ASN A 334 -11.71 27.27 0.90
C ASN A 334 -12.34 26.84 2.24
N SER A 335 -13.58 27.27 2.49
CA SER A 335 -14.30 26.94 3.73
C SER A 335 -14.45 25.43 3.92
N ALA A 336 -14.69 24.68 2.84
CA ALA A 336 -14.85 23.23 2.86
C ALA A 336 -13.53 22.44 2.91
N ASP A 337 -12.36 23.06 2.67
CA ASP A 337 -11.05 22.39 2.72
C ASP A 337 -10.53 22.24 4.17
N VAL A 338 -11.29 21.52 4.99
CA VAL A 338 -11.00 21.27 6.41
C VAL A 338 -9.63 20.59 6.59
N LEU A 339 -9.29 19.62 5.74
CA LEU A 339 -8.02 18.89 5.83
C LEU A 339 -6.84 19.75 5.39
N GLY A 340 -6.99 20.59 4.37
CA GLY A 340 -6.00 21.59 3.98
C GLY A 340 -5.72 22.58 5.09
N ARG A 341 -6.77 23.08 5.75
CA ARG A 341 -6.66 23.98 6.91
C ARG A 341 -5.92 23.33 8.07
N LEU A 342 -6.32 22.13 8.49
CA LEU A 342 -5.63 21.37 9.55
C LEU A 342 -4.16 21.10 9.21
N ARG A 343 -3.86 20.79 7.93
CA ARG A 343 -2.49 20.60 7.43
C ARG A 343 -1.66 21.89 7.53
N ALA A 344 -2.23 23.04 7.19
CA ALA A 344 -1.58 24.35 7.29
C ALA A 344 -1.38 24.81 8.75
N MET A 345 -2.33 24.50 9.63
CA MET A 345 -2.25 24.82 11.06
C MET A 345 -1.18 23.99 11.78
N MET A 346 -1.01 22.71 11.44
CA MET A 346 -0.09 21.80 12.14
C MET A 346 1.34 22.34 12.33
N PRO A 347 2.06 22.88 11.32
CA PRO A 347 3.39 23.47 11.54
C PRO A 347 3.35 24.73 12.44
N LEU A 348 2.29 25.54 12.36
CA LEU A 348 2.12 26.73 13.23
C LEU A 348 1.94 26.29 14.69
N LEU A 349 1.05 25.33 14.94
CA LEU A 349 0.82 24.77 16.27
C LEU A 349 2.10 24.18 16.84
N LYS A 350 2.85 23.38 16.07
CA LYS A 350 4.14 22.81 16.50
C LYS A 350 5.13 23.89 16.95
N ARG A 351 5.27 24.97 16.18
CA ARG A 351 6.15 26.09 16.53
C ARG A 351 5.68 26.79 17.80
N MET A 352 4.43 27.25 17.81
CA MET A 352 3.86 28.05 18.92
C MET A 352 3.82 27.29 20.25
N VAL A 353 3.46 26.01 20.22
CA VAL A 353 3.44 25.15 21.42
C VAL A 353 4.86 24.90 21.93
N SER A 354 5.87 24.82 21.06
CA SER A 354 7.28 24.64 21.47
C SER A 354 7.89 25.92 22.05
N GLU A 355 7.42 27.08 21.60
CA GLU A 355 7.88 28.40 22.07
C GLU A 355 7.15 28.87 23.34
N SER A 356 6.00 28.29 23.66
CA SER A 356 5.19 28.70 24.80
C SER A 356 5.71 28.10 26.12
N PRO A 357 6.15 28.92 27.10
CA PRO A 357 6.64 28.43 28.38
C PRO A 357 5.50 28.02 29.35
N THR A 358 4.25 28.37 29.06
CA THR A 358 3.11 28.15 29.96
C THR A 358 2.44 26.80 29.80
N ILE A 359 2.65 26.14 28.65
CA ILE A 359 2.19 24.77 28.40
C ILE A 359 3.30 23.78 28.72
N SER A 360 2.99 22.79 29.57
CA SER A 360 3.95 21.73 29.89
C SER A 360 4.26 20.85 28.68
N ILE A 361 5.45 20.25 28.63
CA ILE A 361 5.88 19.37 27.52
C ILE A 361 4.88 18.23 27.28
N ASP A 362 4.33 17.63 28.33
CA ASP A 362 3.35 16.55 28.21
C ASP A 362 2.04 17.03 27.56
N CYS A 363 1.54 18.20 27.98
CA CYS A 363 0.35 18.82 27.37
C CYS A 363 0.62 19.26 25.93
N SER A 364 1.84 19.72 25.61
CA SER A 364 2.27 20.06 24.26
C SER A 364 2.22 18.88 23.31
N LEU A 365 2.77 17.73 23.73
CA LEU A 365 2.71 16.49 22.96
C LEU A 365 1.26 16.00 22.81
N ALA A 366 0.48 16.05 23.89
CA ALA A 366 -0.94 15.69 23.86
C ALA A 366 -1.76 16.59 22.92
N ALA A 367 -1.46 17.89 22.86
CA ALA A 367 -2.12 18.82 21.94
C ALA A 367 -1.89 18.45 20.47
N LEU A 368 -0.64 18.12 20.12
CA LEU A 368 -0.27 17.69 18.77
C LEU A 368 -0.87 16.32 18.43
N GLU A 369 -0.92 15.40 19.39
CA GLU A 369 -1.55 14.08 19.25
C GLU A 369 -3.06 14.20 18.99
N VAL A 370 -3.77 15.02 19.79
CA VAL A 370 -5.20 15.26 19.61
C VAL A 370 -5.50 15.95 18.28
N THR A 371 -4.64 16.88 17.84
CA THR A 371 -4.80 17.52 16.51
C THR A 371 -4.60 16.50 15.37
N GLY A 372 -3.62 15.59 15.51
CA GLY A 372 -3.43 14.48 14.57
C GLY A 372 -4.64 13.54 14.54
N ALA A 373 -5.12 13.13 15.71
CA ALA A 373 -6.30 12.28 15.87
C ALA A 373 -7.57 12.94 15.32
N LEU A 374 -7.72 14.26 15.48
CA LEU A 374 -8.81 15.01 14.88
C LEU A 374 -8.76 14.93 13.35
N ARG A 375 -7.59 15.17 12.74
CA ARG A 375 -7.43 15.03 11.27
C ARG A 375 -7.80 13.62 10.82
N ASP A 376 -7.31 12.60 11.50
CA ASP A 376 -7.56 11.21 11.14
C ASP A 376 -9.05 10.86 11.33
N LYS A 377 -9.72 11.41 12.35
CA LYS A 377 -11.17 11.31 12.52
C LYS A 377 -11.94 11.95 11.37
N VAL A 378 -11.55 13.14 10.92
CA VAL A 378 -12.19 13.79 9.76
C VAL A 378 -12.03 12.93 8.51
N VAL A 379 -10.83 12.38 8.28
CA VAL A 379 -10.57 11.44 7.17
C VAL A 379 -11.50 10.22 7.24
N ASP A 380 -11.64 9.63 8.42
CA ASP A 380 -12.46 8.45 8.63
C ASP A 380 -13.97 8.70 8.45
N THR A 381 -14.43 9.95 8.62
CA THR A 381 -15.84 10.33 8.45
C THR A 381 -16.12 11.06 7.13
N LEU A 382 -15.15 11.19 6.22
CA LEU A 382 -15.30 11.97 4.98
C LEU A 382 -16.56 11.58 4.19
N LEU A 383 -16.76 10.29 3.96
CA LEU A 383 -17.89 9.80 3.17
C LEU A 383 -19.25 10.15 3.77
N ASN A 384 -19.33 10.28 5.11
CA ASN A 384 -20.59 10.61 5.79
C ASN A 384 -21.07 12.03 5.42
N HIS A 385 -20.16 12.95 5.09
CA HIS A 385 -20.54 14.29 4.65
C HIS A 385 -21.22 14.29 3.27
N PHE A 386 -21.02 13.24 2.45
CA PHE A 386 -21.64 13.07 1.13
C PHE A 386 -22.96 12.31 1.18
N SER A 387 -23.38 11.86 2.37
CA SER A 387 -24.66 11.18 2.57
C SER A 387 -25.76 12.20 2.84
N PHE A 388 -26.85 12.12 2.09
CA PHE A 388 -28.06 12.90 2.36
C PHE A 388 -28.91 12.12 3.37
N THR A 389 -28.89 12.53 4.64
CA THR A 389 -29.80 12.00 5.67
C THR A 389 -31.07 12.80 5.76
#